data_AF-A0AA37F250-F1
#
_entry.id   AF-A0AA37F250-F1
#
_cell.length_a   1.000
_cell.length_b   1.000
_cell.length_c   1.000
_cell.angle_alpha   90.00
_cell.angle_beta   90.00
_cell.angle_gamma   90.00
#
_symmetry.space_group_name_H-M   'P 1'
#
loop_
_entity.id
_entity.type
_entity.pdbx_description
1 polymer ?
#
loop_
_entity_poly.entity_id
_entity_poly.type
_entity_poly.pdbx_seq_one_letter_code
_entity_poly.pdbx_strand_id
1 'polypeptide(L)' 'MRRTGTLLASAVLATGLALSVGAAPAQAATLRNVYYYDWDCHRVGNLGIQDGWWTSYTCTPQYGYWFLYA' A
#
# COMPACT_ATOMS: atom_id res chain seq x y z
N MET A 1 58.16 -20.30 -16.98
CA MET A 1 57.38 -19.33 -16.17
C MET A 1 56.17 -18.88 -16.98
N ARG A 2 54.95 -19.33 -16.64
CA ARG A 2 53.69 -18.67 -17.02
C ARG A 2 52.69 -18.87 -15.88
N ARG A 3 52.36 -17.77 -15.20
CA ARG A 3 51.44 -17.68 -14.06
C ARG A 3 50.01 -17.78 -14.59
N THR A 4 49.27 -18.82 -14.20
CA THR A 4 47.82 -18.88 -14.37
C THR A 4 47.17 -18.09 -13.25
N GLY A 5 46.53 -16.97 -13.62
CA GLY A 5 45.86 -16.05 -12.72
C GLY A 5 44.55 -16.60 -12.17
N THR A 6 44.38 -16.37 -10.88
CA THR A 6 43.19 -16.47 -10.03
C THR A 6 41.98 -15.73 -10.60
N LEU A 7 40.84 -16.40 -10.76
CA LEU A 7 39.51 -15.76 -10.86
C LEU A 7 38.40 -16.74 -10.43
N LEU A 8 38.13 -16.87 -9.13
CA LEU A 8 36.87 -17.45 -8.64
C LEU A 8 36.49 -16.81 -7.29
N ALA A 9 35.94 -15.60 -7.33
CA ALA A 9 35.37 -14.94 -6.16
C ALA A 9 34.10 -14.18 -6.58
N SER A 10 33.01 -14.90 -6.84
CA SER A 10 31.74 -14.24 -7.24
C SER A 10 30.45 -14.97 -6.84
N ALA A 11 30.50 -15.96 -5.94
CA ALA A 11 29.33 -16.82 -5.68
C ALA A 11 28.52 -16.50 -4.40
N VAL A 12 28.81 -15.42 -3.65
CA VAL A 12 28.29 -15.26 -2.26
C VAL A 12 27.32 -14.06 -2.10
N LEU A 13 26.71 -13.55 -3.17
CA LEU A 13 25.79 -12.40 -3.07
C LEU A 13 24.30 -12.71 -3.28
N ALA A 14 23.94 -13.98 -3.53
CA ALA A 14 22.56 -14.32 -3.92
C ALA A 14 21.58 -14.59 -2.75
N THR A 15 22.04 -14.67 -1.50
CA THR A 15 21.20 -15.15 -0.37
C THR A 15 20.57 -14.04 0.51
N GLY A 16 20.75 -12.76 0.18
CA GLY A 16 20.31 -11.65 1.04
C GLY A 16 18.89 -11.10 0.83
N LEU A 17 18.13 -11.56 -0.18
CA LEU A 17 16.95 -10.85 -0.69
C LEU A 17 15.58 -11.47 -0.33
N ALA A 18 15.50 -12.40 0.63
CA ALA A 18 14.27 -13.15 0.92
C ALA A 18 13.56 -12.79 2.25
N LEU A 19 13.75 -11.58 2.81
CA LEU A 19 13.12 -11.18 4.08
C LEU A 19 12.02 -10.10 3.95
N SER A 20 11.62 -9.71 2.75
CA SER A 20 10.46 -8.82 2.55
C SER A 20 9.15 -9.60 2.37
N VAL A 21 8.91 -10.62 3.20
CA VAL A 21 7.61 -11.30 3.25
C VAL A 21 6.65 -10.44 4.08
N GLY A 22 5.87 -9.62 3.39
CA GLY A 22 4.49 -9.35 3.78
C GLY A 22 4.25 -8.28 4.84
N ALA A 23 5.10 -7.25 4.97
CA ALA A 23 4.59 -5.99 5.48
C ALA A 23 3.75 -5.35 4.36
N ALA A 24 2.47 -5.71 4.28
CA ALA A 24 1.51 -4.88 3.54
C ALA A 24 1.71 -3.44 4.03
N PRO A 25 1.82 -2.45 3.12
CA PRO A 25 2.00 -1.07 3.57
C PRO A 25 0.91 -0.79 4.59
N ALA A 26 1.30 -0.31 5.78
CA ALA A 26 0.34 0.23 6.73
C ALA A 26 -0.29 1.42 6.00
N GLN A 27 -1.41 1.18 5.32
CA GLN A 27 -2.01 2.16 4.43
C GLN A 27 -2.57 3.25 5.33
N ALA A 28 -1.81 4.32 5.49
CA ALA A 28 -2.32 5.54 6.07
C ALA A 28 -3.53 5.93 5.22
N ALA A 29 -4.70 5.87 5.83
CA ALA A 29 -5.97 6.05 5.13
C ALA A 29 -5.90 7.35 4.34
N THR A 30 -5.97 7.25 3.01
CA THR A 30 -5.75 8.39 2.11
C THR A 30 -7.07 9.09 1.88
N LEU A 31 -7.09 10.42 1.89
CA LEU A 31 -8.31 11.15 1.54
C LEU A 31 -8.68 10.85 0.08
N ARG A 32 -9.86 10.28 -0.13
CA ARG A 32 -10.38 9.96 -1.46
C ARG A 32 -11.35 11.00 -1.98
N ASN A 33 -12.28 11.43 -1.13
CA ASN A 33 -13.27 12.41 -1.52
C ASN A 33 -13.94 13.07 -0.30
N VAL A 34 -14.70 14.13 -0.55
CA VAL A 34 -15.45 14.87 0.47
C VAL A 34 -16.91 14.98 0.03
N TYR A 35 -17.82 14.64 0.93
CA TYR A 35 -19.25 14.59 0.68
C TYR A 35 -20.00 15.57 1.58
N TYR A 36 -21.11 16.11 1.08
CA TYR A 36 -21.98 16.95 1.90
C TYR A 36 -22.83 16.10 2.85
N TYR A 37 -23.31 14.96 2.39
CA TYR A 37 -24.15 14.05 3.17
C TYR A 37 -23.38 12.82 3.63
N ASP A 38 -23.70 12.36 4.85
CA ASP A 38 -23.17 11.15 5.46
C ASP A 38 -23.43 9.91 4.60
N TRP A 39 -24.67 9.78 4.13
CA TRP A 39 -25.12 8.63 3.34
C TRP A 39 -24.36 8.52 2.00
N ASP A 40 -23.95 9.64 1.41
CA ASP A 40 -23.15 9.65 0.18
C ASP A 40 -21.74 9.12 0.43
N CYS A 41 -21.14 9.50 1.56
CA CYS A 41 -19.83 9.00 1.97
C CYS A 41 -19.86 7.48 2.16
N HIS A 42 -20.84 6.96 2.92
CA HIS A 42 -20.98 5.53 3.13
C HIS A 42 -21.34 4.76 1.85
N ARG A 43 -22.18 5.34 0.98
CA ARG A 43 -22.52 4.73 -0.31
C ARG A 43 -21.28 4.53 -1.17
N VAL A 44 -20.48 5.58 -1.38
CA VAL A 44 -19.27 5.47 -2.21
C VAL A 44 -18.20 4.63 -1.52
N GLY A 45 -18.07 4.72 -0.19
CA GLY A 45 -17.19 3.86 0.60
C GLY A 45 -17.46 2.37 0.39
N ASN A 46 -18.73 1.97 0.44
CA ASN A 46 -19.15 0.60 0.19
C ASN A 46 -18.93 0.19 -1.27
N LEU A 47 -19.24 1.07 -2.24
CA LEU A 47 -18.97 0.80 -3.66
C LEU A 47 -17.48 0.55 -3.89
N GLY A 48 -16.59 1.36 -3.31
CA GLY A 48 -15.16 1.15 -3.49
C GLY A 48 -14.63 -0.14 -2.83
N ILE A 49 -15.28 -0.67 -1.79
CA ILE A 49 -14.98 -2.03 -1.31
C ILE A 49 -15.48 -3.09 -2.31
N GLN A 50 -16.69 -2.92 -2.87
CA GLN A 50 -17.26 -3.86 -3.83
C GLN A 50 -16.46 -3.91 -5.15
N ASP A 51 -16.00 -2.76 -5.63
CA ASP A 51 -15.21 -2.62 -6.85
C ASP A 51 -13.71 -2.84 -6.63
N GLY A 52 -13.29 -3.08 -5.38
CA GLY A 52 -11.90 -3.39 -5.03
C GLY A 52 -10.94 -2.19 -5.12
N TRP A 53 -11.45 -0.95 -5.05
CA TRP A 53 -10.62 0.26 -5.01
C TRP A 53 -9.88 0.41 -3.68
N TRP A 54 -10.47 -0.08 -2.59
CA TRP A 54 -9.89 -0.09 -1.25
C TRP A 54 -10.42 -1.27 -0.43
N THR A 55 -9.67 -1.67 0.59
CA THR A 55 -10.04 -2.77 1.50
C THR A 55 -10.89 -2.32 2.67
N SER A 56 -10.79 -1.06 3.06
CA SER A 56 -11.55 -0.44 4.14
C SER A 56 -11.72 1.04 3.85
N TYR A 57 -12.75 1.65 4.40
CA TYR A 57 -12.92 3.10 4.37
C TYR A 57 -13.39 3.60 5.74
N THR A 58 -13.22 4.90 5.97
CA THR A 58 -13.83 5.62 7.09
C THR A 58 -14.43 6.93 6.60
N CYS A 59 -15.57 7.30 7.18
CA CYS A 59 -16.23 8.58 6.94
C CYS A 59 -16.04 9.45 8.19
N THR A 60 -15.26 10.51 8.08
CA THR A 60 -14.97 11.42 9.19
C THR A 60 -15.71 12.75 9.00
N PRO A 61 -16.60 13.16 9.91
CA PRO A 61 -17.23 14.47 9.84
C PRO A 61 -16.21 15.57 10.20
N GLN A 62 -15.95 16.50 9.28
CA GLN A 62 -15.06 17.65 9.49
C GLN A 62 -15.63 18.87 8.77
N TYR A 63 -15.60 20.03 9.42
CA TYR A 63 -16.02 21.32 8.82
C TYR A 63 -17.44 21.32 8.20
N GLY A 64 -18.35 20.47 8.68
CA GLY A 64 -19.71 20.34 8.13
C GLY A 64 -19.81 19.44 6.88
N TYR A 65 -18.75 18.71 6.54
CA TYR A 65 -18.70 17.74 5.45
C TYR A 65 -18.23 16.38 5.96
N TRP A 66 -18.34 15.36 5.12
CA TRP A 66 -17.96 13.98 5.38
C TRP A 66 -16.77 13.58 4.50
N PHE A 67 -15.61 13.40 5.13
CA PHE A 67 -14.36 13.08 4.45
C PHE A 67 -14.20 11.56 4.40
N LEU A 68 -14.09 11.02 3.19
CA LEU A 68 -13.87 9.60 2.96
C LEU A 68 -12.38 9.33 2.90
N TYR A 69 -11.88 8.55 3.85
CA TYR A 69 -10.52 8.05 3.86
C TYR A 69 -10.53 6.56 3.55
N ALA A 70 -9.64 6.13 2.64
CA ALA A 70 -9.49 4.73 2.26
C ALA A 70 -8.07 4.43 1.76
#